data_AF-A0A317I3J3-F1
#
_entry.id   AF-A0A317I3J3-F1
#
_cell.length_a   1.000
_cell.length_b   1.000
_cell.length_c   1.000
_cell.angle_alpha   90.00
_cell.angle_beta   90.00
_cell.angle_gamma   90.00
#
_symmetry.space_group_name_H-M   'P 1'
#
loop_
_entity.id
_entity.type
_entity.pdbx_description
1 polymer ?
#
loop_
_entity_poly.entity_id
_entity_poly.type
_entity_poly.pdbx_seq_one_letter_code
_entity_poly.pdbx_strand_id
1 'polypeptide(L)'
;MFRSVRFGITEAHGRGVAMQFNYLVDEGGINYSATTGKFSVDQAKFKAGITKITHDLLTLEAEGSYDKAKAMLDKFAVIRPDMKNALDKLTDVPVDIEPIFPLAK
;
A
#
# COMPACT_ATOMS: atom_id res chain seq x y z
N MET A 1 5.35 -3.49 1.63
CA MET A 1 4.33 -2.75 0.85
C MET A 1 4.43 -3.06 -0.65
N PHE A 2 5.54 -2.76 -1.33
CA PHE A 2 5.68 -3.01 -2.78
C PHE A 2 5.38 -4.44 -3.24
N ARG A 3 5.83 -5.48 -2.51
CA ARG A 3 5.49 -6.88 -2.82
C ARG A 3 3.97 -7.10 -2.95
N SER A 4 3.18 -6.64 -1.98
CA SER A 4 1.73 -6.81 -1.98
C SER A 4 1.05 -6.03 -3.10
N VAL A 5 1.53 -4.83 -3.42
CA VAL A 5 0.99 -4.03 -4.55
C VAL A 5 1.21 -4.74 -5.89
N ARG A 6 2.27 -5.56 -6.02
CA ARG A 6 2.55 -6.36 -7.23
C ARG A 6 1.58 -7.52 -7.46
N PHE A 7 0.72 -7.85 -6.48
CA PHE A 7 -0.44 -8.73 -6.73
C PHE A 7 -1.51 -8.05 -7.59
N GLY A 8 -1.46 -6.72 -7.71
CA GLY A 8 -2.32 -5.92 -8.57
C GLY A 8 -3.32 -5.07 -7.80
N ILE A 9 -3.69 -3.93 -8.39
CA ILE A 9 -4.67 -2.98 -7.81
C ILE A 9 -6.12 -3.46 -7.99
N THR A 10 -6.33 -4.63 -8.59
CA THR A 10 -7.63 -5.29 -8.69
C THR A 10 -7.87 -6.29 -7.56
N GLU A 11 -6.83 -6.61 -6.78
CA GLU A 11 -6.87 -7.54 -5.66
C GLU A 11 -6.98 -6.77 -4.33
N ALA A 12 -7.70 -7.33 -3.35
CA ALA A 12 -8.05 -6.64 -2.10
C ALA A 12 -6.81 -6.21 -1.29
N HIS A 13 -5.83 -7.08 -1.11
CA HIS A 13 -4.60 -6.76 -0.39
C HIS A 13 -3.74 -5.75 -1.15
N GLY A 14 -3.64 -5.88 -2.47
CA GLY A 14 -2.95 -4.90 -3.32
C GLY A 14 -3.55 -3.49 -3.19
N ARG A 15 -4.88 -3.37 -3.25
CA ARG A 15 -5.61 -2.12 -3.03
C ARG A 15 -5.42 -1.56 -1.62
N GLY A 16 -5.56 -2.40 -0.61
CA GLY A 16 -5.40 -1.99 0.79
C GLY A 16 -4.00 -1.47 1.09
N VAL A 17 -2.96 -2.12 0.54
CA VAL A 17 -1.58 -1.67 0.73
C VAL A 17 -1.26 -0.41 -0.07
N ALA A 18 -1.79 -0.25 -1.29
CA ALA A 18 -1.63 1.00 -2.04
C ALA A 18 -2.28 2.18 -1.29
N MET A 19 -3.46 1.96 -0.70
CA MET A 19 -4.15 2.93 0.14
C MET A 19 -3.31 3.33 1.35
N GLN A 20 -2.83 2.37 2.14
CA GLN A 20 -1.96 2.63 3.29
C GLN A 20 -0.68 3.38 2.89
N PHE A 21 -0.06 2.98 1.78
CA PHE A 21 1.15 3.62 1.29
C PHE A 21 0.92 5.10 0.96
N ASN A 22 -0.10 5.38 0.15
CA ASN A 22 -0.39 6.75 -0.27
C ASN A 22 -0.85 7.63 0.90
N TYR A 23 -1.59 7.07 1.86
CA TYR A 23 -1.94 7.76 3.10
C TYR A 23 -0.68 8.14 3.89
N LEU A 24 0.26 7.20 4.07
CA LEU A 24 1.50 7.45 4.81
C LEU A 24 2.47 8.39 4.07
N VAL A 25 2.40 8.45 2.74
CA VAL A 25 3.10 9.48 1.96
C VAL A 25 2.50 10.86 2.24
N ASP A 26 1.18 10.99 2.24
CA ASP A 26 0.50 12.27 2.48
C ASP A 26 0.71 12.76 3.93
N GLU A 27 0.82 11.85 4.92
CA GLU A 27 1.19 12.18 6.31
C GLU A 27 2.72 12.40 6.50
N GLY A 28 3.54 12.23 5.45
CA GLY A 28 4.99 12.39 5.50
C GLY A 28 5.74 11.28 6.25
N GLY A 29 5.06 10.17 6.57
CA GLY A 29 5.66 8.97 7.16
C GLY A 29 6.48 8.16 6.17
N ILE A 30 6.14 8.20 4.88
CA ILE A 30 6.94 7.63 3.79
C ILE A 30 7.40 8.77 2.88
N ASN A 31 8.70 8.83 2.60
CA ASN A 31 9.31 9.85 1.75
C ASN A 31 9.92 9.21 0.51
N TYR A 32 9.85 9.91 -0.62
CA TYR A 32 10.49 9.50 -1.87
C TYR A 32 11.70 10.40 -2.17
N SER A 33 12.82 9.78 -2.53
CA SER A 33 14.01 10.48 -2.99
C SER A 33 14.08 10.40 -4.52
N ALA A 34 13.79 11.50 -5.21
CA ALA A 34 13.91 11.58 -6.66
C ALA A 34 15.33 11.30 -7.17
N THR A 35 16.35 11.67 -6.38
CA THR A 35 17.77 11.43 -6.72
C THR A 35 18.13 9.95 -6.76
N THR A 36 17.60 9.16 -5.82
CA THR A 36 17.94 7.73 -5.70
C THR A 36 16.87 6.80 -6.26
N GLY A 37 15.65 7.32 -6.47
CA GLY A 37 14.47 6.54 -6.79
C GLY A 37 14.05 5.57 -5.67
N LYS A 38 14.44 5.84 -4.42
CA LYS A 38 14.17 5.00 -3.25
C LYS A 38 13.19 5.68 -2.29
N PHE A 39 12.55 4.86 -1.46
CA PHE A 39 11.66 5.30 -0.39
C PHE A 39 12.33 5.13 0.98
N SER A 40 12.01 6.02 1.91
CA SER A 40 12.44 5.98 3.30
C SER A 40 11.28 6.25 4.24
N VAL A 41 11.48 5.96 5.52
CA VAL A 41 10.47 6.13 6.58
C VAL A 41 10.92 7.20 7.55
N ASP A 42 10.07 8.20 7.81
CA ASP A 42 10.17 9.06 8.99
C ASP A 42 9.45 8.34 10.14
N GLN A 43 10.20 7.81 11.10
CA GLN A 43 9.66 6.92 12.14
C GLN A 43 8.58 7.57 13.00
N ALA A 44 8.74 8.86 13.33
CA ALA A 44 7.79 9.56 14.19
C ALA A 44 6.47 9.81 13.43
N LYS A 45 6.57 10.33 12.21
CA LYS A 45 5.39 10.58 11.36
C LYS A 45 4.73 9.30 10.89
N PHE A 46 5.49 8.24 10.64
CA PHE A 46 4.96 6.94 10.29
C PHE A 46 4.11 6.38 11.42
N LYS A 47 4.59 6.42 12.67
CA LYS A 47 3.80 5.98 13.84
C LYS A 47 2.51 6.79 13.97
N ALA A 48 2.58 8.12 13.85
CA ALA A 48 1.40 8.98 13.91
C ALA A 48 0.41 8.68 12.76
N GLY A 49 0.91 8.51 11.53
CA GLY A 49 0.11 8.16 10.36
C GLY A 49 -0.57 6.79 10.49
N ILE A 50 0.11 5.79 11.08
CA ILE A 50 -0.49 4.48 11.39
C ILE A 50 -1.62 4.63 12.41
N THR A 51 -1.43 5.39 13.49
CA THR A 51 -2.51 5.65 14.45
C THR A 51 -3.71 6.31 13.76
N LYS A 52 -3.46 7.29 12.90
CA LYS A 52 -4.50 8.04 12.20
C LYS A 52 -5.29 7.17 11.21
N ILE A 53 -4.61 6.45 10.31
CA ILE A 53 -5.31 5.57 9.35
C ILE A 53 -6.05 4.43 10.04
N THR A 54 -5.53 3.93 11.18
CA THR A 54 -6.20 2.90 11.97
C THR A 54 -7.52 3.43 12.55
N HIS A 55 -7.48 4.63 13.14
CA HIS A 55 -8.68 5.31 13.61
C HIS A 55 -9.69 5.48 12.47
N ASP A 56 -9.26 6.06 11.34
CA ASP A 56 -10.17 6.37 10.23
C ASP A 56 -10.82 5.11 9.64
N LEU A 57 -10.06 4.02 9.46
CA LEU A 57 -10.58 2.75 8.97
C LEU A 57 -11.60 2.13 9.94
N LEU A 58 -11.25 2.04 11.23
CA LEU A 58 -12.13 1.43 12.23
C LEU A 58 -13.40 2.27 12.45
N THR A 59 -13.31 3.60 12.41
CA THR A 59 -14.49 4.47 12.46
C THR A 59 -15.38 4.27 11.25
N LEU A 60 -14.80 4.19 10.06
CA LEU A 60 -15.54 3.96 8.82
C LEU A 60 -16.25 2.60 8.78
N GLU A 61 -15.61 1.56 9.31
CA GLU A 61 -16.20 0.24 9.53
C GLU A 61 -17.36 0.30 10.55
N ALA A 62 -17.16 0.99 11.68
CA ALA A 62 -18.18 1.14 12.72
C ALA A 62 -19.42 1.93 12.24
N GLU A 63 -19.22 2.93 11.38
CA GLU A 63 -20.31 3.67 10.73
C GLU A 63 -21.02 2.87 9.63
N GLY A 64 -20.39 1.79 9.11
CA GLY A 64 -20.94 1.00 8.00
C GLY A 64 -21.11 1.81 6.70
N SER A 65 -20.36 2.89 6.52
CA SER A 65 -20.57 3.83 5.40
C SER A 65 -19.86 3.39 4.12
N TYR A 66 -20.61 2.75 3.22
CA TYR A 66 -20.08 2.34 1.91
C TYR A 66 -19.53 3.52 1.09
N ASP A 67 -20.24 4.65 1.05
CA ASP A 67 -19.82 5.79 0.23
C ASP A 67 -18.50 6.38 0.72
N LYS A 68 -18.32 6.50 2.05
CA LYS A 68 -17.03 6.91 2.63
C LYS A 68 -15.94 5.89 2.34
N ALA A 69 -16.25 4.59 2.43
CA ALA A 69 -15.31 3.51 2.10
C ALA A 69 -14.83 3.62 0.66
N LYS A 70 -15.77 3.80 -0.26
CA LYS A 70 -15.49 3.97 -1.69
C LYS A 70 -14.65 5.22 -1.92
N ALA A 71 -14.99 6.35 -1.31
CA ALA A 71 -14.23 7.59 -1.46
C ALA A 71 -12.78 7.47 -0.96
N MET A 72 -12.55 6.77 0.16
CA MET A 72 -11.20 6.49 0.67
C MET A 72 -10.40 5.64 -0.32
N LEU A 73 -11.01 4.58 -0.87
CA LEU A 73 -10.36 3.73 -1.86
C LEU A 73 -10.11 4.47 -3.18
N ASP A 74 -11.07 5.23 -3.70
CA ASP A 74 -10.90 6.00 -4.94
C ASP A 74 -9.74 7.00 -4.83
N LYS A 75 -9.58 7.62 -3.66
CA LYS A 75 -8.50 8.59 -3.41
C LYS A 75 -7.13 7.93 -3.26
N PHE A 76 -7.05 6.85 -2.49
CA PHE A 76 -5.76 6.33 -2.01
C PHE A 76 -5.38 4.98 -2.61
N ALA A 77 -6.31 4.12 -3.05
CA ALA A 77 -6.00 2.81 -3.64
C ALA A 77 -5.64 2.93 -5.13
N VAL A 78 -4.65 3.77 -5.44
CA VAL A 78 -4.17 4.06 -6.80
C VAL A 78 -2.65 3.94 -6.88
N ILE A 79 -2.13 3.60 -8.06
CA ILE A 79 -0.69 3.59 -8.32
C ILE A 79 -0.25 5.01 -8.72
N ARG A 80 0.39 5.72 -7.78
CA ARG A 80 0.97 7.05 -8.04
C ARG A 80 2.29 6.95 -8.83
N PRO A 81 2.73 8.01 -9.55
CA PRO A 81 3.92 7.96 -10.40
C PRO A 81 5.18 7.42 -9.72
N ASP A 82 5.50 7.87 -8.51
CA ASP A 82 6.70 7.42 -7.80
C ASP A 82 6.65 5.92 -7.46
N MET A 83 5.47 5.43 -7.08
CA MET A 83 5.24 4.00 -6.85
C MET A 83 5.40 3.22 -8.16
N LYS A 84 4.82 3.71 -9.26
CA LYS A 84 4.96 3.08 -10.59
C LYS A 84 6.44 2.96 -10.99
N ASN A 85 7.20 4.05 -10.85
CA ASN A 85 8.63 4.06 -11.17
C ASN A 85 9.44 3.03 -10.38
N ALA A 86 9.05 2.75 -9.14
CA ALA A 86 9.69 1.68 -8.37
C ALA A 86 9.22 0.28 -8.79
N LEU A 87 7.94 0.11 -9.12
CA LEU A 87 7.40 -1.17 -9.61
C LEU A 87 7.99 -1.57 -10.96
N ASP A 88 8.21 -0.61 -11.86
CA ASP A 88 8.83 -0.83 -13.18
C ASP A 88 10.27 -1.37 -13.08
N LYS A 89 10.95 -1.16 -11.94
CA LYS A 89 12.30 -1.70 -11.67
C LYS A 89 12.29 -3.13 -11.11
N LEU A 90 11.12 -3.71 -10.87
CA LEU A 90 10.94 -5.02 -10.22
C LEU A 90 10.38 -6.07 -11.18
N THR A 91 10.46 -5.86 -12.50
CA THR A 91 9.93 -6.80 -13.51
C THR A 91 10.63 -8.16 -13.46
N ASP A 92 11.91 -8.18 -13.13
CA ASP A 92 12.73 -9.41 -13.14
C ASP A 92 12.73 -10.15 -11.79
N VAL A 93 12.07 -9.57 -10.77
CA VAL A 93 11.93 -10.19 -9.45
C VAL A 93 10.64 -11.01 -9.45
N PRO A 94 10.59 -12.26 -8.96
CA PRO A 94 9.33 -12.99 -8.81
C PRO A 94 8.31 -12.22 -7.94
N VAL A 95 7.01 -12.34 -8.23
CA VAL A 95 5.95 -11.67 -7.46
C VAL A 95 5.64 -12.44 -6.18
N ASP A 96 5.49 -13.76 -6.31
CA ASP A 96 5.24 -14.70 -5.23
C ASP A 96 5.94 -16.03 -5.50
N ILE A 97 5.67 -17.02 -4.67
CA ILE A 97 6.13 -18.39 -4.84
C ILE A 97 5.04 -19.27 -5.44
N GLU A 98 5.45 -20.27 -6.20
CA GLU A 98 4.62 -21.43 -6.49
C GLU A 98 5.11 -22.57 -5.58
N PRO A 99 4.32 -23.01 -4.59
CA PRO A 99 4.78 -24.01 -3.66
C PRO A 99 4.83 -25.39 -4.32
N ILE A 100 5.96 -26.08 -4.16
CA ILE A 100 6.13 -27.49 -4.54
C ILE A 100 5.89 -28.34 -3.30
N PHE A 101 4.81 -29.12 -3.28
CA PHE A 101 4.41 -29.96 -2.14
C PHE A 101 4.63 -31.45 -2.42
N PRO A 102 5.87 -31.97 -2.35
CA PRO A 102 6.18 -33.35 -2.78
C PRO A 102 5.53 -34.45 -1.93
N LEU A 103 5.03 -34.12 -0.74
CA LEU A 103 4.39 -35.06 0.19
C LEU A 103 2.86 -34.87 0.30
N ALA A 104 2.31 -33.82 -0.30
CA ALA A 104 0.87 -33.66 -0.37
C ALA A 104 0.33 -34.63 -1.43
N LYS A 105 -0.58 -35.51 -1.03
CA LYS A 105 -1.36 -36.35 -1.95
C LYS A 105 -2.61 -35.62 -2.38
#